data_AF-A0A2P6U4T0-F1
#
_entry.id   AF-A0A2P6U4T0-F1
#
_cell.length_a   1.000
_cell.length_b   1.000
_cell.length_c   1.000
_cell.angle_alpha   90.00
_cell.angle_beta   90.00
_cell.angle_gamma   90.00
#
_symmetry.space_group_name_H-M   'P 1'
#
loop_
_entity.id
_entity.type
_entity.pdbx_description
1 polymer ?
#
loop_
_entity_poly.entity_id
_entity_poly.type
_entity_poly.pdbx_seq_one_letter_code
_entity_poly.pdbx_strand_id
1 'polypeptide(L)'
;MSGSESTAELEAAVQRHLESLTPEQRDALRAYAADYVARRSRVVVDDKSTSLKRFARRVAEKKKLFESGAMEETVRMMPRWQLQQGIPARELRQGAYKQQLRDHEEAELELDRFGQGVVTSRTTGLGSLLGSRRRDFAWGIYARTDDAERVMREAWAGRDQRQAVASEDLYLDIVRYCHQMELTLIALTSRPLPLAATRQQLAGNLEASMQRLSGEAELAPQAKADLQQFVSMFDDKRVAQAGWMDGAGNVREGTHFLFSATPEGHLVAEAITPGRLKERKTSRICVNQSPLVTASVFDVFLGPQPLDERGKQDVGHGMVWAANGFRFRPWEMRPGQYIAEMGPDGRPAFPKPDPQQEECMSLPLRPSVFQLLDEGTRPLRRMLLDGIHAAGDAS
;
A
#
# COMPACT_ATOMS: atom_id res chain seq x y z
N MET A 1 -25.25 -29.82 -57.40
CA MET A 1 -25.45 -28.36 -57.40
C MET A 1 -26.85 -27.97 -56.88
N SER A 2 -27.44 -28.70 -55.92
CA SER A 2 -28.80 -28.44 -55.38
C SER A 2 -28.81 -27.85 -53.96
N GLY A 3 -27.67 -27.32 -53.49
CA GLY A 3 -27.52 -26.82 -52.12
C GLY A 3 -27.71 -25.31 -51.96
N SER A 4 -27.66 -24.53 -53.05
CA SER A 4 -27.70 -23.06 -52.98
C SER A 4 -29.11 -22.46 -53.00
N GLU A 5 -30.06 -23.11 -53.68
CA GLU A 5 -31.47 -22.67 -53.72
C GLU A 5 -32.14 -22.80 -52.33
N SER A 6 -31.81 -23.86 -51.59
CA SER A 6 -32.36 -24.11 -50.25
C SER A 6 -31.94 -23.07 -49.21
N THR A 7 -30.71 -22.53 -49.30
CA THR A 7 -30.24 -21.48 -48.39
C THR A 7 -30.90 -20.12 -48.66
N ALA A 8 -31.10 -19.76 -49.94
CA ALA A 8 -31.73 -18.49 -50.30
C ALA A 8 -33.21 -18.45 -49.89
N GLU A 9 -33.94 -19.56 -50.05
CA GLU A 9 -35.33 -19.67 -49.61
C GLU A 9 -35.46 -19.57 -48.08
N LEU A 10 -34.52 -20.17 -47.35
CA LEU A 10 -34.47 -20.11 -45.89
C LEU A 10 -34.19 -18.68 -45.38
N GLU A 11 -33.22 -17.98 -46.00
CA GLU A 11 -32.91 -16.58 -45.69
C GLU A 11 -34.10 -15.66 -45.94
N ALA A 12 -34.79 -15.83 -47.08
CA ALA A 12 -35.99 -15.06 -47.41
C ALA A 12 -37.17 -15.36 -46.46
N ALA A 13 -37.28 -16.58 -45.93
CA ALA A 13 -38.28 -16.93 -44.93
C ALA A 13 -37.97 -16.30 -43.56
N VAL A 14 -36.70 -16.31 -43.15
CA VAL A 14 -36.23 -15.69 -41.90
C VAL A 14 -36.43 -14.17 -41.96
N GLN A 15 -36.09 -13.53 -43.08
CA GLN A 15 -36.24 -12.09 -43.25
C GLN A 15 -37.72 -11.66 -43.17
N ARG A 16 -38.63 -12.38 -43.84
CA ARG A 16 -40.08 -12.12 -43.75
C ARG A 16 -40.60 -12.29 -42.33
N HIS A 17 -40.10 -13.30 -41.61
CA HIS A 17 -40.48 -13.48 -40.21
C HIS A 17 -39.98 -12.32 -39.34
N LEU A 18 -38.74 -11.86 -39.52
CA LEU A 18 -38.18 -10.71 -38.80
C LEU A 18 -38.97 -9.41 -39.04
N GLU A 19 -39.42 -9.18 -40.27
CA GLU A 19 -40.23 -8.01 -40.64
C GLU A 19 -41.63 -8.05 -40.02
N SER A 20 -42.18 -9.25 -39.81
CA SER A 20 -43.48 -9.44 -39.16
C SER A 20 -43.48 -9.19 -37.64
N LEU A 21 -42.29 -9.17 -37.01
CA LEU A 21 -42.17 -8.93 -35.57
C LEU A 21 -42.37 -7.44 -35.23
N THR A 22 -42.95 -7.17 -34.06
CA THR A 22 -43.01 -5.81 -33.50
C THR A 22 -41.60 -5.31 -33.11
N PRO A 23 -41.39 -3.99 -32.95
CA PRO A 23 -40.09 -3.44 -32.51
C PRO A 23 -39.57 -4.09 -31.22
N GLU A 24 -40.43 -4.25 -30.21
CA GLU A 24 -40.09 -4.88 -28.93
C GLU A 24 -39.67 -6.34 -29.09
N GLN A 25 -40.36 -7.10 -29.96
CA GLN A 25 -40.01 -8.50 -30.25
C GLN A 25 -38.68 -8.62 -31.01
N ARG A 26 -38.40 -7.69 -31.94
CA ARG A 26 -37.10 -7.64 -32.64
C ARG A 26 -35.97 -7.34 -31.68
N ASP A 27 -36.16 -6.42 -30.74
CA ASP A 27 -35.13 -6.09 -29.74
C ASP A 27 -34.90 -7.23 -28.76
N ALA A 28 -35.97 -7.92 -28.31
CA ALA A 28 -35.85 -9.13 -27.50
C ALA A 28 -35.11 -10.25 -28.26
N LEU A 29 -35.41 -10.45 -29.54
CA LEU A 29 -34.74 -11.44 -30.39
C LEU A 29 -33.26 -11.09 -30.62
N ARG A 30 -32.93 -9.81 -30.85
CA ARG A 30 -31.54 -9.32 -30.96
C ARG A 30 -30.78 -9.55 -29.66
N ALA A 31 -31.37 -9.23 -28.51
CA ALA A 31 -30.75 -9.46 -27.20
C ALA A 31 -30.50 -10.96 -26.96
N TYR A 32 -31.47 -11.81 -27.32
CA TYR A 32 -31.32 -13.26 -27.24
C TYR A 32 -30.20 -13.77 -28.17
N ALA A 33 -30.17 -13.34 -29.43
CA ALA A 33 -29.15 -13.71 -30.41
C ALA A 33 -27.75 -13.25 -29.96
N ALA A 34 -27.63 -12.03 -29.42
CA ALA A 34 -26.38 -11.52 -28.87
C ALA A 34 -25.91 -12.35 -27.66
N ASP A 35 -26.79 -12.71 -26.73
CA ASP A 35 -26.45 -13.60 -25.60
C ASP A 35 -26.07 -15.01 -26.08
N TYR A 36 -26.76 -15.54 -27.08
CA TYR A 36 -26.47 -16.85 -27.69
C TYR A 36 -25.08 -16.87 -28.33
N VAL A 37 -24.77 -15.87 -29.16
CA VAL A 37 -23.46 -15.70 -29.77
C VAL A 37 -22.41 -15.52 -28.68
N ALA A 38 -22.63 -14.67 -27.67
CA ALA A 38 -21.67 -14.47 -26.59
C ALA A 38 -21.41 -15.75 -25.75
N ARG A 39 -22.39 -16.66 -25.61
CA ARG A 39 -22.21 -17.95 -24.94
C ARG A 39 -21.40 -18.94 -25.78
N ARG A 40 -21.59 -18.96 -27.10
CA ARG A 40 -20.92 -19.91 -28.01
C ARG A 40 -19.56 -19.44 -28.52
N SER A 41 -19.39 -18.13 -28.73
CA SER A 41 -18.13 -17.55 -29.15
C SER A 41 -17.06 -17.78 -28.09
N ARG A 42 -15.94 -18.34 -28.52
CA ARG A 42 -14.76 -18.57 -27.68
C ARG A 42 -13.68 -17.56 -28.02
N VAL A 43 -13.02 -17.05 -26.99
CA VAL A 43 -11.87 -16.16 -27.07
C VAL A 43 -10.70 -16.79 -26.33
N VAL A 44 -9.48 -16.60 -26.83
CA VAL A 44 -8.26 -17.08 -26.17
C VAL A 44 -7.67 -15.93 -25.37
N VAL A 45 -7.46 -16.15 -24.07
CA VAL A 45 -6.85 -15.19 -23.14
C VAL A 45 -5.84 -15.94 -22.30
N ASP A 46 -4.59 -15.48 -22.27
CA ASP A 46 -3.48 -16.13 -21.55
C ASP A 46 -3.33 -17.63 -21.94
N ASP A 47 -3.31 -17.91 -23.24
CA ASP A 47 -3.23 -19.27 -23.82
C ASP A 47 -4.38 -20.22 -23.43
N LYS A 48 -5.47 -19.69 -22.86
CA LYS A 48 -6.65 -20.47 -22.43
C LYS A 48 -7.91 -20.02 -23.17
N SER A 49 -8.66 -20.97 -23.71
CA SER A 49 -9.95 -20.72 -24.35
C SER A 49 -11.06 -20.50 -23.31
N THR A 50 -11.80 -19.40 -23.41
CA THR A 50 -12.96 -19.07 -22.56
C THR A 50 -14.13 -18.57 -23.43
N SER A 51 -15.37 -18.67 -22.93
CA SER A 51 -16.51 -18.05 -23.64
C SER A 51 -16.46 -16.53 -23.53
N LEU A 52 -16.93 -15.84 -24.58
CA LEU A 52 -16.99 -14.38 -24.64
C LEU A 52 -17.81 -13.81 -23.48
N LYS A 53 -18.93 -14.46 -23.12
CA LYS A 53 -19.74 -14.09 -21.94
C LYS A 53 -18.96 -14.15 -20.62
N ARG A 54 -18.18 -15.21 -20.41
CA ARG A 54 -17.36 -15.36 -19.19
C ARG A 54 -16.24 -14.32 -19.15
N PHE A 55 -15.66 -14.02 -20.31
CA PHE A 55 -14.67 -12.95 -20.45
C PHE A 55 -15.27 -11.57 -20.17
N ALA A 56 -16.39 -11.23 -20.80
CA ALA A 56 -17.08 -9.95 -20.60
C ALA A 56 -17.49 -9.74 -19.12
N ARG A 57 -18.00 -10.79 -18.46
CA ARG A 57 -18.28 -10.73 -17.02
C ARG A 57 -17.03 -10.47 -16.19
N ARG A 58 -15.92 -11.15 -16.48
CA ARG A 58 -14.63 -10.93 -15.78
C ARG A 58 -14.09 -9.52 -16.00
N VAL A 59 -14.25 -8.96 -17.20
CA VAL A 59 -13.88 -7.57 -17.52
C VAL A 59 -14.75 -6.59 -16.73
N ALA A 60 -16.07 -6.79 -16.71
CA ALA A 60 -16.99 -5.94 -15.94
C ALA A 60 -16.72 -5.98 -14.43
N GLU A 61 -16.46 -7.17 -13.87
CA GLU A 61 -16.06 -7.34 -12.46
C GLU A 61 -14.74 -6.61 -12.16
N LYS A 62 -13.73 -6.74 -13.03
CA LYS A 62 -12.46 -6.00 -12.89
C LYS A 62 -12.65 -4.48 -13.00
N LYS A 63 -13.45 -4.02 -13.95
CA LYS A 63 -13.76 -2.59 -14.13
C LYS A 63 -14.44 -2.02 -12.89
N LYS A 64 -15.41 -2.75 -12.32
CA LYS A 64 -16.07 -2.36 -11.08
C LYS A 64 -15.10 -2.25 -9.89
N LEU A 65 -14.15 -3.18 -9.77
CA LEU A 65 -13.11 -3.14 -8.73
C LEU A 65 -12.14 -1.96 -8.91
N PHE A 66 -11.83 -1.62 -10.16
CA PHE A 66 -11.00 -0.46 -10.49
C PHE A 66 -11.73 0.86 -10.17
N GLU A 67 -12.97 1.01 -10.65
CA GLU A 67 -13.80 2.18 -10.41
C GLU A 67 -14.13 2.37 -8.91
N SER A 68 -14.20 1.28 -8.14
CA SER A 68 -14.41 1.36 -6.68
C SER A 68 -13.14 1.70 -5.91
N GLY A 69 -11.99 1.90 -6.57
CA GLY A 69 -10.69 2.11 -5.92
C GLY A 69 -10.18 0.89 -5.14
N ALA A 70 -10.78 -0.30 -5.34
CA ALA A 70 -10.35 -1.53 -4.67
C ALA A 70 -9.09 -2.14 -5.31
N MET A 71 -8.68 -1.62 -6.46
CA MET A 71 -7.45 -1.97 -7.17
C MET A 71 -6.83 -0.69 -7.74
N GLU A 72 -5.66 -0.29 -7.24
CA GLU A 72 -4.83 0.74 -7.88
C GLU A 72 -4.03 0.07 -9.02
N GLU A 73 -4.00 0.67 -10.22
CA GLU A 73 -3.17 0.17 -11.33
C GLU A 73 -1.69 0.36 -10.99
N THR A 74 -1.10 -0.64 -10.36
CA THR A 74 0.36 -0.66 -10.20
C THR A 74 1.01 -1.05 -11.54
N VAL A 75 2.24 -0.62 -11.77
CA VAL A 75 3.12 -1.02 -12.90
C VAL A 75 3.11 -2.54 -13.13
N ARG A 76 2.83 -3.34 -12.09
CA ARG A 76 2.75 -4.81 -12.11
C ARG A 76 1.56 -5.37 -12.89
N MET A 77 0.52 -4.57 -13.12
CA MET A 77 -0.72 -5.00 -13.75
C MET A 77 -0.83 -4.60 -15.22
N MET A 78 0.07 -3.72 -15.70
CA MET A 78 0.08 -3.29 -17.09
C MET A 78 0.70 -4.36 -18.01
N PRO A 79 0.14 -4.59 -19.20
CA PRO A 79 0.76 -5.41 -20.23
C PRO A 79 2.17 -4.93 -20.57
N ARG A 80 3.11 -5.87 -20.77
CA ARG A 80 4.53 -5.57 -21.03
C ARG A 80 4.77 -4.57 -22.16
N TRP A 81 3.99 -4.67 -23.24
CA TRP A 81 4.13 -3.77 -24.40
C TRP A 81 3.77 -2.33 -24.05
N GLN A 82 2.82 -2.12 -23.13
CA GLN A 82 2.37 -0.80 -22.69
C GLN A 82 3.41 -0.15 -21.76
N LEU A 83 4.05 -0.95 -20.89
CA LEU A 83 5.19 -0.51 -20.07
C LEU A 83 6.41 -0.13 -20.93
N GLN A 84 6.68 -0.89 -22.00
CA GLN A 84 7.78 -0.61 -22.92
C GLN A 84 7.55 0.64 -23.78
N GLN A 85 6.29 1.00 -24.06
CA GLN A 85 5.95 2.22 -24.79
C GLN A 85 5.90 3.45 -23.90
N GLY A 86 5.50 3.29 -22.63
CA GLY A 86 5.38 4.39 -21.67
C GLY A 86 6.70 4.80 -20.99
N ILE A 87 7.72 3.93 -20.99
CA ILE A 87 8.95 4.15 -20.21
C ILE A 87 10.18 4.13 -21.15
N PRO A 88 10.90 5.26 -21.27
CA PRO A 88 12.11 5.33 -22.09
C PRO A 88 13.14 4.26 -21.69
N ALA A 89 13.71 3.56 -22.66
CA ALA A 89 14.64 2.44 -22.41
C ALA A 89 15.86 2.80 -21.54
N ARG A 90 16.27 4.07 -21.51
CA ARG A 90 17.35 4.60 -20.65
C ARG A 90 17.02 4.55 -19.15
N GLU A 91 15.75 4.45 -18.79
CA GLU A 91 15.28 4.36 -17.40
C GLU A 91 15.13 2.90 -16.95
N LEU A 92 15.39 1.93 -17.83
CA LEU A 92 15.35 0.50 -17.52
C LEU A 92 16.79 0.00 -17.31
N ARG A 93 17.15 -0.41 -16.08
CA ARG A 93 18.46 -1.05 -15.82
C ARG A 93 18.55 -2.40 -16.56
N GLN A 94 19.70 -2.70 -17.15
CA GLN A 94 19.99 -4.03 -17.70
C GLN A 94 19.92 -5.10 -16.60
N GLY A 95 19.05 -6.10 -16.75
CA GLY A 95 18.85 -7.19 -15.80
C GLY A 95 17.64 -7.04 -14.85
N ALA A 96 16.97 -5.88 -14.84
CA ALA A 96 15.93 -5.55 -13.86
C ALA A 96 14.49 -5.95 -14.27
N TYR A 97 14.28 -7.15 -14.84
CA TYR A 97 12.91 -7.63 -15.10
C TYR A 97 12.20 -8.16 -13.84
N LYS A 98 12.91 -8.19 -12.70
CA LYS A 98 12.37 -8.48 -11.37
C LYS A 98 12.89 -7.44 -10.37
N GLN A 99 11.96 -6.69 -9.79
CA GLN A 99 11.97 -6.35 -8.36
C GLN A 99 13.02 -5.34 -7.84
N GLN A 100 13.21 -4.18 -8.46
CA GLN A 100 13.75 -3.04 -7.71
C GLN A 100 12.98 -1.77 -8.06
N LEU A 101 12.57 -1.05 -7.01
CA LEU A 101 12.10 0.33 -7.10
C LEU A 101 13.32 1.18 -7.48
N ARG A 102 13.13 2.26 -8.24
CA ARG A 102 14.22 3.18 -8.61
C ARG A 102 14.75 3.85 -7.33
N ASP A 103 16.01 4.27 -7.29
CA ASP A 103 16.59 4.87 -6.07
C ASP A 103 15.78 6.09 -5.54
N HIS A 104 15.11 6.88 -6.42
CA HIS A 104 14.18 7.94 -6.00
C HIS A 104 12.82 7.40 -5.54
N GLU A 105 12.30 6.34 -6.16
CA GLU A 105 11.08 5.65 -5.70
C GLU A 105 11.35 4.93 -4.37
N GLU A 106 12.61 4.54 -4.09
CA GLU A 106 13.05 3.96 -2.83
C GLU A 106 13.27 5.02 -1.75
N ALA A 107 13.75 6.21 -2.13
CA ALA A 107 13.77 7.40 -1.28
C ALA A 107 12.34 7.93 -0.98
N GLU A 108 11.36 7.62 -1.81
CA GLU A 108 9.95 7.89 -1.51
C GLU A 108 9.34 6.88 -0.51
N LEU A 109 10.01 5.73 -0.26
CA LEU A 109 9.56 4.62 0.61
C LEU A 109 10.15 4.66 2.05
N GLU A 110 10.52 5.84 2.53
CA GLU A 110 11.22 6.11 3.80
C GLU A 110 10.43 5.81 5.09
N LEU A 111 9.59 4.79 5.09
CA LEU A 111 9.01 4.27 6.32
C LEU A 111 10.02 3.34 7.00
N ASP A 112 10.60 3.81 8.09
CA ASP A 112 11.40 2.98 9.00
C ASP A 112 10.52 2.39 10.09
N ARG A 113 10.88 1.20 10.58
CA ARG A 113 10.14 0.54 11.65
C ARG A 113 10.63 1.02 13.00
N PHE A 114 9.77 1.73 13.72
CA PHE A 114 10.07 2.27 15.05
C PHE A 114 9.88 1.24 16.16
N GLY A 115 8.98 0.28 15.96
CA GLY A 115 8.81 -0.83 16.89
C GLY A 115 7.79 -1.85 16.39
N GLN A 116 7.69 -2.95 17.12
CA GLN A 116 6.78 -4.05 16.82
C GLN A 116 6.23 -4.71 18.08
N GLY A 117 5.05 -5.31 17.94
CA GLY A 117 4.41 -6.04 19.02
C GLY A 117 3.60 -7.24 18.54
N VAL A 118 3.03 -7.96 19.49
CA VAL A 118 2.24 -9.16 19.25
C VAL A 118 1.01 -9.16 20.14
N VAL A 119 -0.17 -9.26 19.53
CA VAL A 119 -1.43 -9.42 20.24
C VAL A 119 -1.73 -10.92 20.39
N THR A 120 -2.06 -11.31 21.62
CA THR A 120 -2.37 -12.70 21.96
C THR A 120 -3.70 -12.78 22.70
N SER A 121 -4.52 -13.78 22.36
CA SER A 121 -5.74 -14.12 23.09
C SER A 121 -5.51 -15.34 23.99
N ARG A 122 -6.29 -15.43 25.07
CA ARG A 122 -6.33 -16.65 25.88
C ARG A 122 -6.99 -17.76 25.06
N THR A 123 -6.36 -18.92 25.00
CA THR A 123 -7.01 -20.11 24.43
C THR A 123 -8.20 -20.51 25.30
N THR A 124 -9.31 -20.90 24.69
CA THR A 124 -10.44 -21.51 25.39
C THR A 124 -10.19 -23.00 25.69
N GLY A 125 -10.89 -23.56 26.68
CA GLY A 125 -10.77 -24.98 27.05
C GLY A 125 -9.51 -25.34 27.85
N LEU A 126 -9.01 -26.57 27.69
CA LEU A 126 -7.85 -27.09 28.42
C LEU A 126 -6.57 -26.24 28.26
N GLY A 127 -6.40 -25.55 27.13
CA GLY A 127 -5.27 -24.64 26.94
C GLY A 127 -5.29 -23.45 27.90
N SER A 128 -6.46 -23.02 28.38
CA SER A 128 -6.57 -21.93 29.36
C SER A 128 -5.96 -22.33 30.71
N LEU A 129 -6.11 -23.61 31.10
CA LEU A 129 -5.59 -24.15 32.36
C LEU A 129 -4.06 -24.24 32.35
N LEU A 130 -3.47 -24.46 31.17
CA LEU A 130 -2.02 -24.48 30.97
C LEU A 130 -1.43 -23.09 30.71
N GLY A 131 -2.26 -22.03 30.79
CA GLY A 131 -1.82 -20.66 30.54
C GLY A 131 -1.39 -20.40 29.10
N SER A 132 -1.75 -21.28 28.14
CA SER A 132 -1.33 -21.10 26.76
C SER A 132 -2.02 -19.87 26.16
N ARG A 133 -1.22 -18.98 25.56
CA ARG A 133 -1.71 -17.83 24.81
C ARG A 133 -1.56 -18.12 23.33
N ARG A 134 -2.59 -17.81 22.56
CA ARG A 134 -2.57 -17.96 21.10
C ARG A 134 -2.29 -16.61 20.46
N ARG A 135 -1.31 -16.56 19.56
CA ARG A 135 -1.00 -15.37 18.78
C ARG A 135 -2.13 -15.09 17.79
N ASP A 136 -2.71 -13.90 17.87
CA ASP A 136 -3.76 -13.46 16.96
C ASP A 136 -3.14 -12.76 15.75
N PHE A 137 -2.31 -11.77 16.00
CA PHE A 137 -1.57 -11.03 14.98
C PHE A 137 -0.29 -10.41 15.55
N ALA A 138 0.68 -10.14 14.69
CA ALA A 138 1.76 -9.20 15.00
C ALA A 138 1.44 -7.83 14.41
N TRP A 139 2.10 -6.81 14.92
CA TRP A 139 1.99 -5.47 14.38
C TRP A 139 3.34 -4.75 14.42
N GLY A 140 3.49 -3.71 13.63
CA GLY A 140 4.60 -2.77 13.69
C GLY A 140 4.17 -1.38 13.32
N ILE A 141 4.78 -0.38 13.95
CA ILE A 141 4.58 1.04 13.62
C ILE A 141 5.80 1.53 12.85
N TYR A 142 5.50 2.20 11.75
CA TYR A 142 6.48 2.78 10.85
C TYR A 142 6.24 4.28 10.73
N ALA A 143 7.30 5.03 10.47
CA ALA A 143 7.24 6.47 10.29
C ALA A 143 8.38 6.95 9.40
N ARG A 144 8.29 8.18 8.88
CA ARG A 144 9.43 8.87 8.28
C ARG A 144 10.39 9.32 9.39
N THR A 145 11.61 8.82 9.38
CA THR A 145 12.56 9.10 10.47
C THR A 145 12.94 10.58 10.55
N ASP A 146 13.07 11.26 9.42
CA ASP A 146 13.40 12.69 9.36
C ASP A 146 12.25 13.55 9.95
N ASP A 147 11.00 13.18 9.70
CA ASP A 147 9.84 13.85 10.29
C ASP A 147 9.67 13.54 11.77
N ALA A 148 9.87 12.29 12.17
CA ALA A 148 9.86 11.90 13.58
C ALA A 148 10.93 12.67 14.37
N GLU A 149 12.15 12.79 13.84
CA GLU A 149 13.18 13.62 14.44
C GLU A 149 12.72 15.08 14.52
N ARG A 150 12.28 15.67 13.40
CA ARG A 150 11.86 17.08 13.34
C ARG A 150 10.81 17.41 14.40
N VAL A 151 9.81 16.54 14.56
CA VAL A 151 8.68 16.79 15.47
C VAL A 151 9.01 16.45 16.93
N MET A 152 9.76 15.38 17.16
CA MET A 152 10.02 14.89 18.53
C MET A 152 11.26 15.49 19.17
N ARG A 153 12.18 16.09 18.40
CA ARG A 153 13.49 16.57 18.88
C ARG A 153 13.37 17.55 20.05
N GLU A 154 12.54 18.57 19.94
CA GLU A 154 12.45 19.63 20.97
C GLU A 154 12.04 19.08 22.34
N ALA A 155 11.06 18.18 22.35
CA ALA A 155 10.53 17.63 23.59
C ALA A 155 11.37 16.47 24.14
N TRP A 156 11.91 15.61 23.28
CA TRP A 156 12.42 14.28 23.68
C TRP A 156 13.91 14.03 23.42
N ALA A 157 14.60 14.87 22.64
CA ALA A 157 16.03 14.71 22.43
C ALA A 157 16.82 14.95 23.73
N GLY A 158 17.90 14.18 23.92
CA GLY A 158 18.77 14.27 25.09
C GLY A 158 18.18 13.75 26.41
N ARG A 159 16.90 13.33 26.43
CA ARG A 159 16.30 12.71 27.62
C ARG A 159 16.87 11.32 27.85
N ASP A 160 16.93 10.92 29.13
CA ASP A 160 17.25 9.54 29.49
C ASP A 160 16.22 8.60 28.86
N GLN A 161 16.69 7.60 28.13
CA GLN A 161 15.84 6.72 27.34
C GLN A 161 14.84 5.94 28.21
N ARG A 162 15.25 5.49 29.41
CA ARG A 162 14.36 4.70 30.29
C ARG A 162 13.28 5.58 30.88
N GLN A 163 13.62 6.81 31.29
CA GLN A 163 12.65 7.78 31.78
C GLN A 163 11.68 8.22 30.69
N ALA A 164 12.17 8.49 29.48
CA ALA A 164 11.33 8.87 28.35
C ALA A 164 10.34 7.76 27.97
N VAL A 165 10.81 6.52 27.83
CA VAL A 165 9.95 5.36 27.50
C VAL A 165 8.97 5.01 28.62
N ALA A 166 9.28 5.34 29.87
CA ALA A 166 8.34 5.19 30.98
C ALA A 166 7.28 6.31 31.05
N SER A 167 7.47 7.41 30.31
CA SER A 167 6.56 8.57 30.34
C SER A 167 5.35 8.35 29.44
N GLU A 168 4.14 8.55 29.97
CA GLU A 168 2.91 8.52 29.16
C GLU A 168 2.86 9.67 28.15
N ASP A 169 3.47 10.82 28.48
CA ASP A 169 3.50 12.01 27.62
C ASP A 169 4.20 11.73 26.29
N LEU A 170 5.22 10.86 26.27
CA LEU A 170 5.91 10.46 25.04
C LEU A 170 4.91 9.86 24.04
N TYR A 171 4.06 8.97 24.53
CA TYR A 171 3.10 8.26 23.70
C TYR A 171 1.94 9.14 23.26
N LEU A 172 1.49 10.04 24.14
CA LEU A 172 0.50 11.06 23.79
C LEU A 172 1.03 11.99 22.69
N ASP A 173 2.30 12.40 22.76
CA ASP A 173 2.92 13.20 21.70
C ASP A 173 3.04 12.40 20.39
N ILE A 174 3.45 11.12 20.44
CA ILE A 174 3.51 10.28 19.24
C ILE A 174 2.14 10.19 18.56
N VAL A 175 1.07 9.97 19.33
CA VAL A 175 -0.30 9.91 18.84
C VAL A 175 -0.76 11.27 18.30
N ARG A 176 -0.49 12.37 19.02
CA ARG A 176 -0.85 13.73 18.63
C ARG A 176 -0.22 14.12 17.29
N TYR A 177 1.05 13.77 17.10
CA TYR A 177 1.83 14.11 15.92
C TYR A 177 1.81 13.03 14.84
N CYS A 178 0.93 12.02 14.94
CA CYS A 178 0.95 10.86 14.06
C CYS A 178 0.91 11.21 12.55
N HIS A 179 0.14 12.23 12.18
CA HIS A 179 0.01 12.71 10.80
C HIS A 179 1.24 13.45 10.28
N GLN A 180 1.96 14.18 11.15
CA GLN A 180 3.18 14.90 10.77
C GLN A 180 4.36 13.97 10.52
N MET A 181 4.32 12.79 11.13
CA MET A 181 5.32 11.72 10.96
C MET A 181 4.87 10.66 9.95
N GLU A 182 3.69 10.82 9.34
CA GLU A 182 3.03 9.85 8.46
C GLU A 182 3.01 8.43 9.05
N LEU A 183 2.62 8.31 10.33
CA LEU A 183 2.63 7.02 11.01
C LEU A 183 1.83 5.98 10.21
N THR A 184 2.44 4.82 10.03
CA THR A 184 1.81 3.67 9.37
C THR A 184 1.87 2.47 10.31
N LEU A 185 0.71 2.01 10.73
CA LEU A 185 0.55 0.76 11.49
C LEU A 185 0.31 -0.38 10.49
N ILE A 186 1.14 -1.42 10.56
CA ILE A 186 0.95 -2.66 9.81
C ILE A 186 0.63 -3.80 10.78
N ALA A 187 -0.52 -4.44 10.61
CA ALA A 187 -0.93 -5.61 11.39
C ALA A 187 -1.00 -6.87 10.50
N LEU A 188 -0.32 -7.95 10.91
CA LEU A 188 -0.23 -9.23 10.20
C LEU A 188 -0.92 -10.33 10.99
N THR A 189 -2.04 -10.84 10.45
CA THR A 189 -2.80 -11.94 11.08
C THR A 189 -1.96 -13.21 11.13
N SER A 190 -1.86 -13.81 12.31
CA SER A 190 -1.09 -15.05 12.56
C SER A 190 -1.99 -16.29 12.64
N ARG A 191 -3.31 -16.09 12.55
CA ARG A 191 -4.33 -17.13 12.45
C ARG A 191 -5.60 -16.56 11.82
N PRO A 192 -6.58 -17.40 11.47
CA PRO A 192 -7.91 -16.90 11.12
C PRO A 192 -8.56 -16.15 12.29
N LEU A 193 -9.08 -14.95 12.01
CA LEU A 193 -9.74 -14.08 12.99
C LEU A 193 -11.21 -13.86 12.61
N PRO A 194 -12.18 -14.12 13.52
CA PRO A 194 -13.59 -13.90 13.22
C PRO A 194 -13.89 -12.41 13.04
N LEU A 195 -14.19 -11.97 11.81
CA LEU A 195 -14.27 -10.54 11.48
C LEU A 195 -15.31 -9.81 12.34
N ALA A 196 -16.49 -10.39 12.53
CA ALA A 196 -17.56 -9.78 13.32
C ALA A 196 -17.12 -9.49 14.78
N ALA A 197 -16.49 -10.46 15.44
CA ALA A 197 -16.02 -10.30 16.82
C ALA A 197 -14.83 -9.35 16.90
N THR A 198 -13.87 -9.45 15.96
CA THR A 198 -12.73 -8.53 15.88
C THR A 198 -13.19 -7.09 15.64
N ARG A 199 -14.20 -6.88 14.79
CA ARG A 199 -14.79 -5.56 14.52
C ARG A 199 -15.47 -4.98 15.75
N GLN A 200 -16.23 -5.78 16.50
CA GLN A 200 -16.88 -5.34 17.73
C GLN A 200 -15.84 -4.93 18.79
N GLN A 201 -14.80 -5.75 18.97
CA GLN A 201 -13.72 -5.45 19.90
C GLN A 201 -12.96 -4.18 19.48
N LEU A 202 -12.65 -4.04 18.19
CA LEU A 202 -12.01 -2.85 17.64
C LEU A 202 -12.87 -1.61 17.89
N ALA A 203 -14.18 -1.68 17.64
CA ALA A 203 -15.09 -0.55 17.88
C ALA A 203 -15.06 -0.08 19.33
N GLY A 204 -15.14 -1.01 20.30
CA GLY A 204 -15.08 -0.67 21.73
C GLY A 204 -13.74 -0.06 22.15
N ASN A 205 -12.62 -0.60 21.62
CA ASN A 205 -11.29 -0.06 21.91
C ASN A 205 -11.10 1.34 21.32
N LEU A 206 -11.57 1.57 20.10
CA LEU A 206 -11.52 2.89 19.45
C LEU A 206 -12.42 3.90 20.15
N GLU A 207 -13.63 3.51 20.56
CA GLU A 207 -14.53 4.39 21.32
C GLU A 207 -13.87 4.85 22.63
N ALA A 208 -13.33 3.92 23.41
CA ALA A 208 -12.62 4.24 24.65
C ALA A 208 -11.37 5.12 24.42
N SER A 209 -10.65 4.88 23.33
CA SER A 209 -9.51 5.68 22.92
C SER A 209 -9.94 7.11 22.52
N MET A 210 -10.98 7.26 21.71
CA MET A 210 -11.50 8.55 21.28
C MET A 210 -12.02 9.37 22.48
N GLN A 211 -12.71 8.75 23.44
CA GLN A 211 -13.17 9.41 24.67
C GLN A 211 -11.99 9.96 25.50
N ARG A 212 -10.95 9.13 25.66
CA ARG A 212 -9.72 9.54 26.35
C ARG A 212 -9.02 10.70 25.64
N LEU A 213 -8.89 10.62 24.31
CA LEU A 213 -8.21 11.64 23.50
C LEU A 213 -9.00 12.95 23.41
N SER A 214 -10.34 12.90 23.40
CA SER A 214 -11.17 14.11 23.45
C SER A 214 -11.27 14.72 24.86
N GLY A 215 -10.99 13.93 25.90
CA GLY A 215 -11.21 14.32 27.29
C GLY A 215 -12.68 14.32 27.70
N GLU A 216 -13.57 13.79 26.86
CA GLU A 216 -15.01 13.71 27.10
C GLU A 216 -15.41 12.30 27.55
N ALA A 217 -16.30 12.22 28.55
CA ALA A 217 -16.82 10.94 29.02
C ALA A 217 -17.69 10.23 27.96
N GLU A 218 -18.35 11.00 27.10
CA GLU A 218 -19.16 10.52 25.98
C GLU A 218 -18.69 11.20 24.69
N LEU A 219 -18.70 10.47 23.57
CA LEU A 219 -18.32 11.05 22.29
C LEU A 219 -19.40 11.99 21.77
N ALA A 220 -18.98 13.17 21.31
CA ALA A 220 -19.82 14.06 20.52
C ALA A 220 -20.50 13.30 19.34
N PRO A 221 -21.72 13.71 18.93
CA PRO A 221 -22.49 12.99 17.90
C PRO A 221 -21.73 12.78 16.58
N GLN A 222 -20.94 13.78 16.15
CA GLN A 222 -20.13 13.67 14.94
C GLN A 222 -19.02 12.64 15.08
N ALA A 223 -18.27 12.64 16.20
CA ALA A 223 -17.22 11.66 16.46
C ALA A 223 -17.77 10.23 16.52
N LYS A 224 -18.97 10.05 17.10
CA LYS A 224 -19.67 8.76 17.11
C LYS A 224 -20.06 8.31 15.70
N ALA A 225 -20.54 9.22 14.86
CA ALA A 225 -20.86 8.94 13.46
C ALA A 225 -19.60 8.56 12.66
N ASP A 226 -18.49 9.28 12.85
CA ASP A 226 -17.21 9.00 12.19
C ASP A 226 -16.67 7.62 12.56
N LEU A 227 -16.75 7.24 13.85
CA LEU A 227 -16.37 5.91 14.35
C LEU A 227 -17.25 4.82 13.74
N GLN A 228 -18.57 5.00 13.76
CA GLN A 228 -19.51 4.05 13.16
C GLN A 228 -19.24 3.88 11.67
N GLN A 229 -19.01 4.98 10.94
CA GLN A 229 -18.66 4.96 9.53
C GLN A 229 -17.37 4.17 9.32
N PHE A 230 -16.30 4.46 10.07
CA PHE A 230 -15.03 3.74 9.97
C PHE A 230 -15.19 2.24 10.19
N VAL A 231 -15.80 1.85 11.31
CA VAL A 231 -16.02 0.44 11.68
C VAL A 231 -16.89 -0.28 10.64
N SER A 232 -17.89 0.41 10.06
CA SER A 232 -18.76 -0.16 9.04
C SER A 232 -18.05 -0.49 7.72
N MET A 233 -16.88 0.10 7.46
CA MET A 233 -16.09 -0.20 6.25
C MET A 233 -15.49 -1.61 6.29
N PHE A 234 -15.39 -2.21 7.48
CA PHE A 234 -15.01 -3.60 7.69
C PHE A 234 -16.22 -4.55 7.66
N ASP A 235 -17.18 -4.32 6.75
CA ASP A 235 -18.34 -5.21 6.59
C ASP A 235 -18.05 -6.43 5.71
N ASP A 236 -18.66 -7.56 6.05
CA ASP A 236 -18.45 -8.84 5.37
C ASP A 236 -18.73 -8.79 3.86
N LYS A 237 -19.62 -7.92 3.38
CA LYS A 237 -20.04 -7.87 1.97
C LYS A 237 -19.01 -7.16 1.09
N ARG A 238 -18.47 -6.03 1.55
CA ARG A 238 -17.41 -5.28 0.87
C ARG A 238 -16.10 -6.05 0.91
N VAL A 239 -15.80 -6.59 2.10
CA VAL A 239 -14.55 -7.27 2.39
C VAL A 239 -14.43 -8.62 1.68
N ALA A 240 -15.51 -9.40 1.61
CA ALA A 240 -15.45 -10.74 1.02
C ALA A 240 -14.94 -10.74 -0.44
N GLN A 241 -15.23 -9.68 -1.20
CA GLN A 241 -14.82 -9.56 -2.60
C GLN A 241 -13.31 -9.33 -2.77
N ALA A 242 -12.65 -8.75 -1.76
CA ALA A 242 -11.22 -8.43 -1.79
C ALA A 242 -10.32 -9.64 -1.50
N GLY A 243 -10.89 -10.79 -1.10
CA GLY A 243 -10.18 -12.08 -1.04
C GLY A 243 -9.33 -12.33 0.21
N TRP A 244 -9.44 -11.46 1.23
CA TRP A 244 -8.80 -11.64 2.53
C TRP A 244 -9.70 -12.30 3.60
N MET A 245 -10.93 -12.67 3.24
CA MET A 245 -11.83 -13.51 4.06
C MET A 245 -11.90 -14.95 3.57
N ASP A 246 -12.15 -15.89 4.49
CA ASP A 246 -12.55 -17.27 4.19
C ASP A 246 -14.08 -17.40 4.06
N GLY A 247 -14.55 -18.59 3.68
CA GLY A 247 -15.99 -18.85 3.53
C GLY A 247 -16.76 -18.90 4.85
N ALA A 248 -16.07 -18.88 5.99
CA ALA A 248 -16.65 -18.95 7.33
C ALA A 248 -16.76 -17.57 8.00
N GLY A 249 -16.41 -16.49 7.29
CA GLY A 249 -16.46 -15.13 7.85
C GLY A 249 -15.20 -14.73 8.64
N ASN A 250 -14.12 -15.49 8.55
CA ASN A 250 -12.86 -15.13 9.19
C ASN A 250 -11.95 -14.37 8.22
N VAL A 251 -11.21 -13.41 8.74
CA VAL A 251 -10.03 -12.89 8.08
C VAL A 251 -9.00 -14.01 8.00
N ARG A 252 -8.43 -14.23 6.82
CA ARG A 252 -7.44 -15.28 6.58
C ARG A 252 -6.14 -14.99 7.32
N GLU A 253 -5.46 -16.04 7.75
CA GLU A 253 -4.07 -15.98 8.22
C GLU A 253 -3.14 -15.40 7.14
N GLY A 254 -2.20 -14.55 7.54
CA GLY A 254 -1.24 -13.88 6.65
C GLY A 254 -1.79 -12.64 5.96
N THR A 255 -3.00 -12.18 6.29
CA THR A 255 -3.56 -10.92 5.80
C THR A 255 -2.82 -9.77 6.49
N HIS A 256 -2.41 -8.78 5.70
CA HIS A 256 -1.81 -7.55 6.24
C HIS A 256 -2.87 -6.46 6.21
N PHE A 257 -3.06 -5.77 7.31
CA PHE A 257 -3.81 -4.51 7.36
C PHE A 257 -2.81 -3.37 7.54
N LEU A 258 -3.02 -2.30 6.80
CA LEU A 258 -2.21 -1.10 6.86
C LEU A 258 -3.14 0.05 7.22
N PHE A 259 -2.71 0.86 8.19
CA PHE A 259 -3.41 2.05 8.65
C PHE A 259 -2.41 3.20 8.64
N SER A 260 -2.52 4.09 7.66
CA SER A 260 -1.58 5.19 7.44
C SER A 260 -2.24 6.53 7.73
N ALA A 261 -1.60 7.35 8.57
CA ALA A 261 -1.96 8.74 8.75
C ALA A 261 -1.42 9.56 7.57
N THR A 262 -2.29 10.33 6.90
CA THR A 262 -1.87 11.26 5.85
C THR A 262 -1.41 12.58 6.47
N PRO A 263 -0.64 13.41 5.74
CA PRO A 263 -0.24 14.74 6.21
C PRO A 263 -1.42 15.65 6.59
N GLU A 264 -2.60 15.44 5.98
CA GLU A 264 -3.83 16.18 6.28
C GLU A 264 -4.53 15.70 7.57
N GLY A 265 -4.02 14.66 8.23
CA GLY A 265 -4.64 14.07 9.42
C GLY A 265 -5.71 13.02 9.14
N HIS A 266 -5.88 12.62 7.87
CA HIS A 266 -6.79 11.54 7.50
C HIS A 266 -6.17 10.17 7.77
N LEU A 267 -7.02 9.14 7.84
CA LEU A 267 -6.60 7.75 7.96
C LEU A 267 -6.93 7.02 6.67
N VAL A 268 -5.91 6.42 6.04
CA VAL A 268 -6.07 5.47 4.93
C VAL A 268 -5.93 4.06 5.49
N ALA A 269 -6.95 3.23 5.26
CA ALA A 269 -6.92 1.82 5.62
C ALA A 269 -6.84 0.93 4.38
N GLU A 270 -5.89 0.02 4.36
CA GLU A 270 -5.66 -0.92 3.26
C GLU A 270 -5.50 -2.35 3.76
N ALA A 271 -5.72 -3.32 2.89
CA ALA A 271 -5.43 -4.71 3.15
C ALA A 271 -4.65 -5.36 2.01
N ILE A 272 -3.74 -6.26 2.37
CA ILE A 272 -3.00 -7.12 1.45
C ILE A 272 -3.37 -8.58 1.72
N THR A 273 -3.85 -9.26 0.69
CA THR A 273 -4.22 -10.69 0.79
C THR A 273 -3.00 -11.57 1.11
N PRO A 274 -3.19 -12.69 1.82
CA PRO A 274 -2.10 -13.64 2.07
C PRO A 274 -1.62 -14.32 0.78
N GLY A 275 -0.46 -14.95 0.86
CA GLY A 275 0.12 -15.76 -0.22
C GLY A 275 1.48 -15.27 -0.72
N ARG A 276 1.93 -15.86 -1.82
CA ARG A 276 3.19 -15.49 -2.49
C ARG A 276 3.08 -14.09 -3.03
N LEU A 277 4.18 -13.33 -3.06
CA LEU A 277 4.19 -11.91 -3.48
C LEU A 277 3.46 -11.65 -4.80
N LYS A 278 3.58 -12.57 -5.79
CA LYS A 278 2.92 -12.48 -7.11
C LYS A 278 1.39 -12.65 -7.10
N GLU A 279 0.85 -13.24 -6.04
CA GLU A 279 -0.58 -13.54 -5.85
C GLU A 279 -1.26 -12.55 -4.90
N ARG A 280 -0.46 -11.78 -4.15
CA ARG A 280 -0.97 -10.77 -3.22
C ARG A 280 -1.69 -9.67 -3.98
N LYS A 281 -2.86 -9.28 -3.49
CA LYS A 281 -3.61 -8.13 -3.96
C LYS A 281 -3.67 -7.12 -2.83
N THR A 282 -3.42 -5.86 -3.16
CA THR A 282 -3.66 -4.73 -2.27
C THR A 282 -5.03 -4.15 -2.60
N SER A 283 -5.82 -3.85 -1.58
CA SER A 283 -7.11 -3.21 -1.72
C SER A 283 -7.27 -2.12 -0.67
N ARG A 284 -7.68 -0.92 -1.11
CA ARG A 284 -8.07 0.16 -0.21
C ARG A 284 -9.42 -0.18 0.43
N ILE A 285 -9.47 -0.17 1.75
CA ILE A 285 -10.69 -0.45 2.54
C ILE A 285 -11.49 0.84 2.66
N CYS A 286 -10.84 1.91 3.14
CA CYS A 286 -11.48 3.21 3.32
C CYS A 286 -10.46 4.34 3.46
N VAL A 287 -11.00 5.55 3.39
CA VAL A 287 -10.35 6.78 3.85
C VAL A 287 -11.30 7.40 4.87
N ASN A 288 -10.81 7.71 6.06
CA ASN A 288 -11.55 8.41 7.11
C ASN A 288 -10.92 9.78 7.34
N GLN A 289 -11.74 10.83 7.38
CA GLN A 289 -11.26 12.21 7.46
C GLN A 289 -11.19 12.73 8.91
N SER A 290 -11.60 11.95 9.89
CA SER A 290 -11.66 12.35 11.29
C SER A 290 -10.28 12.20 11.95
N PRO A 291 -9.60 13.29 12.35
CA PRO A 291 -8.28 13.19 13.00
C PRO A 291 -8.35 12.43 14.32
N LEU A 292 -9.50 12.47 15.01
CA LEU A 292 -9.73 11.73 16.25
C LEU A 292 -9.77 10.21 16.00
N VAL A 293 -10.39 9.76 14.89
CA VAL A 293 -10.34 8.35 14.48
C VAL A 293 -8.90 7.97 14.12
N THR A 294 -8.21 8.79 13.34
CA THR A 294 -6.79 8.57 12.98
C THR A 294 -5.93 8.36 14.24
N ALA A 295 -5.97 9.31 15.18
CA ALA A 295 -5.23 9.24 16.44
C ALA A 295 -5.62 8.02 17.28
N SER A 296 -6.92 7.70 17.35
CA SER A 296 -7.41 6.56 18.15
C SER A 296 -6.87 5.21 17.66
N VAL A 297 -6.65 5.04 16.36
CA VAL A 297 -6.07 3.80 15.82
C VAL A 297 -4.67 3.56 16.34
N PHE A 298 -3.83 4.60 16.47
CA PHE A 298 -2.49 4.48 17.05
C PHE A 298 -2.53 4.39 18.58
N ASP A 299 -3.43 5.12 19.23
CA ASP A 299 -3.58 5.11 20.69
C ASP A 299 -4.05 3.74 21.23
N VAL A 300 -4.78 2.93 20.46
CA VAL A 300 -5.07 1.53 20.85
C VAL A 300 -3.79 0.70 21.04
N PHE A 301 -2.69 1.05 20.37
CA PHE A 301 -1.39 0.36 20.48
C PHE A 301 -0.39 1.09 21.37
N LEU A 302 -0.50 2.41 21.49
CA LEU A 302 0.50 3.25 22.17
C LEU A 302 -0.02 3.95 23.43
N GLY A 303 -1.34 4.03 23.62
CA GLY A 303 -1.98 4.74 24.72
C GLY A 303 -1.73 4.09 26.08
N PRO A 304 -2.40 4.58 27.14
CA PRO A 304 -2.22 4.07 28.51
C PRO A 304 -2.63 2.60 28.70
N GLN A 305 -3.47 2.06 27.81
CA GLN A 305 -3.94 0.67 27.85
C GLN A 305 -3.68 0.00 26.49
N PRO A 306 -2.41 -0.20 26.10
CA PRO A 306 -2.06 -0.75 24.81
C PRO A 306 -2.44 -2.23 24.72
N LEU A 307 -2.68 -2.70 23.50
CA LEU A 307 -2.87 -4.14 23.24
C LEU A 307 -1.62 -4.98 23.54
N ASP A 308 -0.44 -4.36 23.52
CA ASP A 308 0.84 -4.99 23.85
C ASP A 308 1.84 -3.96 24.43
N GLU A 309 2.03 -4.00 25.76
CA GLU A 309 2.96 -3.12 26.49
C GLU A 309 4.40 -3.21 25.98
N ARG A 310 4.86 -4.39 25.59
CA ARG A 310 6.24 -4.54 25.10
C ARG A 310 6.41 -3.86 23.74
N GLY A 311 5.43 -4.04 22.86
CA GLY A 311 5.42 -3.35 21.56
C GLY A 311 5.33 -1.83 21.71
N LYS A 312 4.54 -1.33 22.66
CA LYS A 312 4.52 0.10 23.03
C LYS A 312 5.90 0.59 23.46
N GLN A 313 6.57 -0.13 24.36
CA GLN A 313 7.93 0.22 24.80
C GLN A 313 8.93 0.22 23.63
N ASP A 314 8.87 -0.78 22.75
CA ASP A 314 9.71 -0.88 21.55
C ASP A 314 9.54 0.35 20.65
N VAL A 315 8.30 0.77 20.39
CA VAL A 315 8.02 2.00 19.61
C VAL A 315 8.55 3.25 20.32
N GLY A 316 8.39 3.35 21.64
CA GLY A 316 8.94 4.45 22.43
C GLY A 316 10.47 4.54 22.33
N HIS A 317 11.16 3.41 22.40
CA HIS A 317 12.61 3.32 22.19
C HIS A 317 13.00 3.84 20.81
N GLY A 318 12.29 3.40 19.77
CA GLY A 318 12.53 3.88 18.42
C GLY A 318 12.27 5.38 18.23
N MET A 319 11.23 5.91 18.87
CA MET A 319 10.90 7.34 18.76
C MET A 319 11.94 8.21 19.44
N VAL A 320 12.41 7.82 20.63
CA VAL A 320 13.51 8.52 21.31
C VAL A 320 14.81 8.40 20.51
N TRP A 321 15.08 7.24 19.89
CA TRP A 321 16.24 7.06 19.00
C TRP A 321 16.21 8.06 17.84
N ALA A 322 15.10 8.16 17.12
CA ALA A 322 14.94 9.13 16.02
C ALA A 322 15.00 10.58 16.51
N ALA A 323 14.39 10.92 17.65
CA ALA A 323 14.42 12.27 18.22
C ALA A 323 15.85 12.76 18.51
N ASN A 324 16.78 11.84 18.80
CA ASN A 324 18.20 12.13 19.00
C ASN A 324 19.01 12.18 17.68
N GLY A 325 18.36 12.12 16.52
CA GLY A 325 19.01 12.18 15.21
C GLY A 325 19.62 10.87 14.74
N PHE A 326 19.34 9.75 15.41
CA PHE A 326 19.79 8.44 14.94
C PHE A 326 18.87 7.89 13.83
N ARG A 327 19.35 6.91 13.05
CA ARG A 327 18.62 6.26 11.95
C ARG A 327 18.61 4.74 12.15
N PHE A 328 17.61 4.04 11.59
CA PHE A 328 17.41 2.60 11.80
C PHE A 328 18.10 1.71 10.77
N ARG A 329 18.40 2.25 9.58
CA ARG A 329 19.02 1.49 8.51
C ARG A 329 20.51 1.82 8.35
N PRO A 330 21.35 0.85 7.95
CA PRO A 330 22.73 1.10 7.56
C PRO A 330 22.77 1.56 6.09
N TRP A 331 22.36 2.79 5.80
CA TRP A 331 22.64 3.41 4.50
C TRP A 331 23.62 4.51 4.79
N GLU A 332 24.86 4.25 4.38
CA GLU A 332 26.01 5.16 4.35
C GLU A 332 25.96 6.23 5.43
N MET A 333 26.67 5.98 6.55
CA MET A 333 26.97 6.98 7.58
C MET A 333 27.02 8.35 6.92
N ARG A 334 26.04 9.22 7.23
CA ARG A 334 26.19 10.64 6.85
C ARG A 334 27.55 11.06 7.42
N PRO A 335 28.41 11.74 6.65
CA PRO A 335 29.62 12.34 7.19
C PRO A 335 29.22 13.13 8.45
N GLY A 336 29.70 12.70 9.63
CA GLY A 336 29.32 13.32 10.91
C GLY A 336 28.51 12.47 11.90
N GLN A 337 28.02 11.27 11.53
CA GLN A 337 27.31 10.39 12.47
C GLN A 337 28.30 9.46 13.20
N TYR A 338 28.74 9.88 14.39
CA TYR A 338 29.69 9.14 15.21
C TYR A 338 28.98 8.46 16.38
N ILE A 339 29.13 7.13 16.48
CA ILE A 339 28.76 6.40 17.69
C ILE A 339 29.80 6.75 18.75
N ALA A 340 29.36 7.20 19.92
CA ALA A 340 30.26 7.45 21.04
C ALA A 340 30.92 6.12 21.45
N GLU A 341 32.24 6.07 21.34
CA GLU A 341 33.03 4.93 21.79
C GLU A 341 33.56 5.21 23.19
N MET A 342 33.77 4.16 23.99
CA MET A 342 34.43 4.33 25.28
C MET A 342 35.89 4.64 25.05
N GLY A 343 36.27 5.88 25.37
CA GLY A 343 37.64 6.34 25.32
C GLY A 343 38.53 5.59 26.31
N PRO A 344 39.86 5.66 26.14
CA PRO A 344 40.83 5.03 27.06
C PRO A 344 40.76 5.58 28.49
N ASP A 345 40.10 6.72 28.70
CA ASP A 345 39.81 7.31 30.01
C ASP A 345 38.51 6.79 30.65
N GLY A 346 37.82 5.85 29.99
CA GLY A 346 36.54 5.33 30.43
C GLY A 346 35.39 6.32 30.30
N ARG A 347 35.52 7.35 29.46
CA ARG A 347 34.45 8.30 29.17
C ARG A 347 33.94 8.11 27.74
N PRO A 348 32.64 8.35 27.47
CA PRO A 348 32.13 8.38 26.11
C PRO A 348 32.85 9.49 25.34
N ALA A 349 33.55 9.12 24.28
CA ALA A 349 34.23 10.04 23.38
C ALA A 349 33.71 9.79 21.96
N PHE A 350 33.38 10.87 21.26
CA PHE A 350 33.08 10.77 19.84
C PHE A 350 34.40 10.64 19.08
N PRO A 351 34.57 9.63 18.20
CA PRO A 351 35.73 9.58 17.34
C PRO A 351 35.86 10.90 16.57
N LYS A 352 37.04 11.51 16.64
CA LYS A 352 37.32 12.70 15.82
C LYS A 352 37.26 12.27 14.35
N PRO A 353 36.65 13.09 13.47
CA PRO A 353 36.70 12.83 12.03
C PRO A 353 38.13 12.55 11.61
N ASP A 354 38.35 11.52 10.79
CA ASP A 354 39.66 11.34 10.17
C ASP A 354 39.92 12.56 9.28
N PRO A 355 40.97 13.35 9.50
CA PRO A 355 41.26 14.51 8.66
C PRO A 355 41.40 14.15 7.17
N GLN A 356 41.73 12.90 6.84
CA GLN A 356 41.75 12.43 5.44
C GLN A 356 40.35 12.27 4.82
N GLN A 357 39.31 12.04 5.63
CA GLN A 357 37.92 12.00 5.16
C GLN A 357 37.37 13.41 4.88
N GLU A 358 37.81 14.42 5.63
CA GLU A 358 37.48 15.83 5.33
C GLU A 358 38.10 16.29 4.00
N GLU A 359 39.31 15.82 3.67
CA GLU A 359 39.94 16.11 2.38
C GLU A 359 39.26 15.40 1.19
N CYS A 360 38.72 14.19 1.37
CA CYS A 360 37.95 13.48 0.33
C CYS A 360 36.57 14.11 0.01
N MET A 361 36.06 14.99 0.88
CA MET A 361 34.83 15.76 0.61
C MET A 361 35.08 17.04 -0.19
N SER A 362 36.34 17.39 -0.46
CA SER A 362 36.70 18.36 -1.48
C SER A 362 36.79 17.66 -2.85
N LEU A 363 35.69 17.07 -3.32
CA LEU A 363 35.62 16.66 -4.72
C LEU A 363 35.81 17.93 -5.57
N PRO A 364 36.88 18.05 -6.38
CA PRO A 364 36.92 19.10 -7.37
C PRO A 364 35.74 18.82 -8.31
N LEU A 365 34.80 19.77 -8.42
CA LEU A 365 33.81 19.77 -9.47
C LEU A 365 34.57 19.69 -10.80
N ARG A 366 34.72 18.49 -11.35
CA ARG A 366 35.36 18.30 -12.65
C ARG A 366 34.41 18.89 -13.69
N PRO A 367 34.86 19.85 -14.52
CA PRO A 367 34.09 20.33 -15.65
C PRO A 367 34.13 19.28 -16.77
N SER A 368 33.44 18.16 -16.58
CA SER A 368 33.25 17.14 -17.64
C SER A 368 31.78 16.96 -18.03
N VAL A 369 30.90 17.88 -17.60
CA VAL A 369 29.48 17.92 -18.04
C VAL A 369 29.32 18.52 -19.46
N PHE A 370 30.40 19.00 -20.10
CA PHE A 370 30.32 19.59 -21.46
C PHE A 370 31.24 18.97 -22.52
N GLN A 371 31.75 17.76 -22.33
CA GLN A 371 32.53 17.08 -23.38
C GLN A 371 32.19 15.59 -23.45
N LEU A 372 31.05 15.27 -24.05
CA LEU A 372 30.80 14.00 -24.76
C LEU A 372 29.54 14.11 -25.65
N LEU A 373 29.37 15.28 -26.26
CA LEU A 373 28.51 15.50 -27.41
C LEU A 373 29.41 15.88 -28.59
N ASP A 374 30.15 14.95 -29.19
CA ASP A 374 30.61 15.22 -30.57
C ASP A 374 31.07 14.03 -31.44
N GLU A 375 31.32 12.83 -30.91
CA GLU A 375 31.90 11.76 -31.76
C GLU A 375 30.98 10.58 -32.06
N GLY A 376 29.90 10.39 -31.29
CA GLY A 376 28.95 9.27 -31.49
C GLY A 376 27.74 9.55 -32.39
N THR A 377 27.49 10.80 -32.77
CA THR A 377 26.24 11.22 -33.46
C THR A 377 26.42 11.59 -34.93
N ARG A 378 27.63 11.46 -35.50
CA ARG A 378 27.87 11.74 -36.93
C ARG A 378 27.02 10.90 -37.91
N PRO A 379 26.69 9.61 -37.66
CA PRO A 379 25.82 8.87 -38.58
C PRO A 379 24.36 9.34 -38.55
N LEU A 380 23.87 9.77 -37.37
CA LEU A 380 22.47 10.18 -37.17
C LEU A 380 22.19 11.61 -37.66
N ARG A 381 23.19 12.50 -37.60
CA ARG A 381 23.07 13.86 -38.15
C ARG A 381 22.99 13.88 -39.68
N ARG A 382 23.63 12.92 -40.36
CA ARG A 382 23.55 12.76 -41.83
C ARG A 382 22.17 12.28 -42.28
N MET A 383 21.60 11.28 -41.60
CA MET A 383 20.23 10.80 -41.91
C MET A 383 19.15 11.86 -41.69
N LEU A 384 19.28 12.73 -40.68
CA LEU A 384 18.28 13.74 -40.38
C LEU A 384 18.39 15.01 -41.25
N LEU A 385 19.58 15.33 -41.76
CA LEU A 385 19.78 16.50 -42.63
C LEU A 385 19.54 16.18 -44.12
N ASP A 386 19.87 14.96 -44.58
CA ASP A 386 19.60 14.55 -45.96
C ASP A 386 18.09 14.31 -46.23
N GLY A 387 17.32 13.96 -45.18
CA GLY A 387 15.86 13.82 -45.27
C GLY A 387 15.09 15.15 -45.36
N ILE A 388 15.69 16.27 -44.93
CA ILE A 388 15.05 17.59 -44.97
C ILE A 388 15.27 18.28 -46.33
N HIS A 389 16.33 17.94 -47.07
CA HIS A 389 16.53 18.46 -48.43
C HIS A 389 15.73 17.72 -49.51
N ALA A 390 15.36 16.44 -49.31
CA ALA A 390 14.55 15.69 -50.28
C ALA A 390 13.05 16.05 -50.27
N ALA A 391 12.57 16.79 -49.26
CA ALA A 391 11.18 17.27 -49.18
C ALA A 391 10.99 18.73 -49.66
N GLY A 392 12.08 19.41 -50.04
CA GLY A 392 12.07 20.80 -50.52
C GLY A 392 12.11 20.96 -52.05
N ASP A 393 12.43 19.91 -52.81
CA ASP A 393 12.56 19.94 -54.28
C ASP A 393 11.42 19.19 -55.01
N ALA A 394 10.26 19.04 -54.35
CA ALA A 394 9.02 18.53 -54.95
C ALA A 394 7.90 19.59 -54.93
N SER A 395 8.26 20.82 -55.32
CA SER A 395 7.35 21.90 -55.70
C SER A 395 7.77 22.49 -57.02
#